data_AF-A0A7L2SU67-F1
#
_entry.id   AF-A0A7L2SU67-F1
#
_cell.length_a   1.000
_cell.length_b   1.000
_cell.length_c   1.000
_cell.angle_alpha   90.00
_cell.angle_beta   90.00
_cell.angle_gamma   90.00
#
_symmetry.space_group_name_H-M   'P 1'
#
loop_
_entity.id
_entity.type
_entity.pdbx_description
1 polymer ?
#
loop_
_entity_poly.entity_id
_entity_poly.type
_entity_poly.pdbx_seq_one_letter_code
_entity_poly.pdbx_strand_id
1 'polypeptide(L)'
;LRRLLLEEMVKGEVLKANSELSHIHIQSMLRRWFMETEGAEKGYLWDNNQVVVEWLEKHMQEEDGTQSAIRENIKYLKRDYILKHIRSLLQANAELTMDCIVQMAQHITGPQKAQVAHLLSRVDTDDPS
;
A
#
# COMPACT_ATOMS: atom_id res chain seq x y z
N LEU A 1 17.36 16.40 15.90
CA LEU A 1 16.39 17.23 15.13
C LEU A 1 16.19 16.73 13.70
N ARG A 2 17.25 16.52 12.91
CA ARG A 2 17.15 16.06 11.51
C ARG A 2 16.31 14.78 11.32
N ARG A 3 16.55 13.77 12.16
CA ARG A 3 15.77 12.51 12.19
C ARG A 3 14.26 12.77 12.26
N LEU A 4 13.83 13.55 13.25
CA LEU A 4 12.41 13.83 13.49
C LEU A 4 11.75 14.52 12.29
N LEU A 5 12.47 15.42 11.62
CA LEU A 5 11.94 16.09 10.41
C LEU A 5 11.73 15.09 9.27
N LEU A 6 12.70 14.20 9.04
CA LEU A 6 12.59 13.19 7.99
C LEU A 6 11.51 12.14 8.32
N GLU A 7 11.41 11.71 9.58
CA GLU A 7 10.34 10.82 10.03
C GLU A 7 8.96 11.46 9.84
N GLU A 8 8.80 12.75 10.16
CA GLU A 8 7.53 13.47 9.95
C GLU A 8 7.20 13.63 8.46
N MET A 9 8.21 13.84 7.60
CA MET A 9 8.01 13.85 6.14
C MET A 9 7.50 12.49 5.63
N VAL A 10 8.16 11.39 6.02
CA VAL A 10 7.72 10.03 5.63
C VAL A 10 6.32 9.74 6.16
N LYS A 11 6.05 10.11 7.42
CA LYS A 11 4.72 9.96 8.02
C LYS A 11 3.66 10.74 7.24
N GLY A 12 3.95 11.95 6.78
CA GLY A 12 3.08 12.72 5.91
C GLY A 12 2.73 11.96 4.63
N GLU A 13 3.73 11.36 3.98
CA GLU A 13 3.52 10.53 2.78
C GLU A 13 2.72 9.25 3.06
N VAL A 14 2.98 8.59 4.20
CA VAL A 14 2.20 7.42 4.62
C VAL A 14 0.73 7.79 4.89
N LEU A 15 0.46 8.91 5.56
CA LEU A 15 -0.90 9.37 5.83
C LEU A 15 -1.65 9.80 4.56
N LYS A 16 -0.94 10.36 3.57
CA LYS A 16 -1.52 10.63 2.24
C LYS A 16 -1.88 9.34 1.50
N ALA A 17 -1.13 8.25 1.72
CA ALA A 17 -1.41 6.95 1.12
C ALA A 17 -2.52 6.18 1.84
N ASN A 18 -2.55 6.24 3.17
CA ASN A 18 -3.55 5.61 4.02
C ASN A 18 -3.76 6.45 5.29
N SER A 19 -4.89 7.16 5.32
CA SER A 19 -5.27 8.06 6.42
C SER A 19 -5.80 7.35 7.67
N GLU A 20 -6.06 6.04 7.61
CA GLU A 20 -6.55 5.25 8.76
C GLU A 20 -5.42 4.85 9.72
N LEU A 21 -4.15 5.06 9.35
CA LEU A 21 -3.01 4.65 10.15
C LEU A 21 -2.73 5.62 11.31
N SER A 22 -2.64 5.07 12.53
CA SER A 22 -2.22 5.83 13.71
C SER A 22 -0.73 6.14 13.69
N HIS A 23 -0.31 7.17 14.42
CA HIS A 23 1.11 7.53 14.51
C HIS A 23 2.00 6.38 15.02
N ILE A 24 1.50 5.60 15.98
CA ILE A 24 2.20 4.45 16.55
C ILE A 24 2.38 3.35 15.50
N HIS A 25 1.37 3.09 14.67
CA HIS A 25 1.48 2.13 13.57
C HIS A 25 2.54 2.58 12.55
N ILE A 26 2.53 3.85 12.16
CA ILE A 26 3.51 4.39 11.20
C ILE A 26 4.94 4.28 11.74
N GLN A 27 5.15 4.62 13.02
CA GLN A 27 6.48 4.50 13.65
C GLN A 27 6.95 3.04 13.70
N SER A 28 6.05 2.11 14.03
CA SER A 28 6.36 0.67 14.04
C SER A 28 6.70 0.15 12.63
N MET A 29 6.00 0.64 11.61
CA MET A 29 6.26 0.30 10.22
C MET A 29 7.60 0.84 9.74
N LEU A 30 7.95 2.08 10.08
CA LEU A 30 9.26 2.67 9.77
C LEU A 30 10.40 1.84 10.37
N ARG A 31 10.28 1.45 11.65
CA ARG A 31 11.25 0.58 12.31
C ARG A 31 11.37 -0.78 11.62
N ARG A 32 10.23 -1.37 11.22
CA ARG A 32 10.21 -2.63 10.46
C ARG A 32 10.90 -2.49 9.11
N TRP A 33 10.60 -1.44 8.33
CA TRP A 33 11.21 -1.20 7.02
C TRP A 33 12.71 -0.98 7.10
N PHE A 34 13.17 -0.29 8.15
CA PHE A 34 14.59 -0.16 8.44
C PHE A 34 15.24 -1.54 8.66
N MET A 35 14.66 -2.38 9.53
CA MET A 35 15.19 -3.72 9.79
C MET A 35 15.18 -4.62 8.54
N GLU A 36 14.15 -4.53 7.71
CA GLU A 36 14.02 -5.32 6.48
C GLU A 36 15.05 -4.92 5.41
N THR A 37 15.50 -3.66 5.41
CA THR A 37 16.45 -3.14 4.42
C THR A 37 17.90 -3.19 4.88
N GLU A 38 18.15 -2.94 6.17
CA GLU A 38 19.50 -2.90 6.74
C GLU A 38 19.96 -4.24 7.35
N GLY A 39 19.02 -5.16 7.60
CA GLY A 39 19.23 -6.45 8.25
C GLY A 39 18.65 -6.47 9.67
N ALA A 40 17.95 -7.54 10.03
CA ALA A 40 17.31 -7.66 11.34
C ALA A 40 18.34 -7.68 12.49
N GLU A 41 19.54 -8.22 12.24
CA GLU A 41 20.67 -8.21 13.15
C GLU A 41 21.19 -6.79 13.46
N LYS A 42 20.92 -5.83 12.57
CA LYS A 42 21.25 -4.40 12.77
C LYS A 42 20.11 -3.60 13.39
N GLY A 43 19.06 -4.26 13.89
CA GLY A 43 17.90 -3.57 14.47
C GLY A 43 18.23 -2.62 15.62
N TYR A 44 19.33 -2.85 16.35
CA TYR A 44 19.82 -1.94 17.40
C TYR A 44 20.26 -0.57 16.85
N LEU A 45 20.61 -0.47 15.55
CA LEU A 45 20.98 0.79 14.91
C LEU A 45 19.79 1.72 14.68
N TRP A 46 18.54 1.23 14.83
CA TRP A 46 17.35 2.09 14.78
C TRP A 46 17.36 3.18 15.86
N ASP A 47 18.02 2.93 16.98
CA ASP A 47 18.14 3.93 18.06
C ASP A 47 19.31 4.90 17.80
N ASN A 48 20.18 4.61 16.83
CA ASN A 48 21.24 5.51 16.38
C ASN A 48 20.69 6.54 15.39
N ASN A 49 20.59 7.80 15.84
CA ASN A 49 20.06 8.90 15.04
C ASN A 49 20.80 9.14 13.73
N GLN A 50 22.12 8.96 13.69
CA GLN A 50 22.89 9.20 12.47
C GLN A 50 22.56 8.16 11.41
N VAL A 51 22.56 6.88 11.78
CA VAL A 51 22.26 5.77 10.87
C VAL A 51 20.85 5.89 10.31
N VAL A 52 19.86 6.23 11.15
CA VAL A 52 18.47 6.41 10.70
C VAL A 52 18.33 7.61 9.77
N VAL A 53 19.05 8.72 10.02
CA VAL A 53 19.03 9.88 9.12
C VAL A 53 19.60 9.52 7.75
N GLU A 54 20.76 8.87 7.71
CA GLU A 54 21.41 8.45 6.46
C GLU A 54 20.50 7.51 5.66
N TRP A 55 19.88 6.55 6.34
CA TRP A 55 18.90 5.64 5.73
C TRP A 55 17.66 6.37 5.20
N LEU A 56 17.07 7.26 5.99
CA LEU A 56 15.90 8.06 5.57
C LEU A 56 16.24 8.93 4.37
N GLU A 57 17.39 9.60 4.36
CA GLU A 57 17.83 10.44 3.25
C GLU A 57 18.04 9.61 1.98
N LYS A 58 18.71 8.46 2.08
CA LYS A 58 18.87 7.52 0.96
C LYS A 58 17.54 7.09 0.34
N HIS A 59 16.53 6.81 1.18
CA HIS A 59 15.22 6.35 0.69
C HIS A 59 14.28 7.50 0.30
N MET A 60 14.54 8.72 0.74
CA MET A 60 13.76 9.91 0.38
C MET A 60 14.30 10.66 -0.83
N GLN A 61 15.56 10.49 -1.21
CA GLN A 61 16.11 11.08 -2.43
C GLN A 61 15.42 10.55 -3.69
N GLU A 62 15.21 11.45 -4.66
CA GLU A 62 14.56 11.20 -5.96
C GLU A 62 15.60 10.89 -7.04
N GLU A 63 16.62 10.09 -6.72
CA GLU A 63 17.50 9.60 -7.78
C GLU A 63 16.78 8.50 -8.56
N ASP A 64 16.37 8.84 -9.78
CA ASP A 64 15.80 7.97 -10.80
C ASP A 64 16.72 6.77 -11.07
N GLY A 65 16.58 5.72 -10.26
CA GLY A 65 17.37 4.50 -10.38
C GLY A 65 17.45 3.67 -9.09
N THR A 66 17.34 4.30 -7.91
CA THR A 66 17.41 3.58 -6.64
C THR A 66 16.00 3.16 -6.19
N GLN A 67 15.72 1.84 -6.17
CA GLN A 67 14.46 1.31 -5.66
C GLN A 67 14.31 1.62 -4.17
N SER A 68 13.57 2.68 -3.84
CA SER A 68 13.33 3.08 -2.45
C SER A 68 12.28 2.17 -1.82
N ALA A 69 12.71 1.33 -0.89
CA ALA A 69 11.82 0.46 -0.10
C ALA A 69 10.71 1.25 0.61
N ILE A 70 11.00 2.44 1.16
CA ILE A 70 9.96 3.29 1.79
C ILE A 70 8.90 3.69 0.76
N ARG A 71 9.30 4.22 -0.40
CA ARG A 71 8.37 4.68 -1.43
C ARG A 71 7.55 3.53 -2.02
N GLU A 72 8.19 2.38 -2.23
CA GLU A 72 7.52 1.18 -2.71
C GLU A 72 6.52 0.64 -1.68
N ASN A 73 6.88 0.60 -0.40
CA ASN A 73 5.96 0.21 0.65
C ASN A 73 4.77 1.17 0.75
N ILE A 74 4.98 2.48 0.63
CA ILE A 74 3.90 3.48 0.56
C ILE A 74 2.98 3.23 -0.64
N LYS A 75 3.53 2.89 -1.81
CA LYS A 75 2.74 2.53 -3.00
C LYS A 75 1.84 1.31 -2.74
N TYR A 76 2.36 0.26 -2.11
CA TYR A 76 1.56 -0.91 -1.77
C TYR A 76 0.50 -0.61 -0.71
N LEU A 77 0.82 0.19 0.31
CA LEU A 77 -0.15 0.65 1.31
C LEU A 77 -1.31 1.40 0.67
N LYS A 78 -1.01 2.33 -0.25
CA LYS A 78 -2.03 3.09 -0.96
C LYS A 78 -2.94 2.17 -1.76
N ARG A 79 -2.35 1.20 -2.47
CA ARG A 79 -3.11 0.23 -3.28
C ARG A 79 -4.04 -0.61 -2.41
N ASP A 80 -3.53 -1.14 -1.31
CA ASP A 80 -4.32 -1.96 -0.39
C ASP A 80 -5.46 -1.15 0.25
N TYR A 81 -5.15 0.07 0.72
CA TYR A 81 -6.14 0.99 1.27
C TYR A 81 -7.27 1.28 0.29
N ILE A 82 -6.95 1.64 -0.96
CA ILE A 82 -7.96 1.92 -2.00
C ILE A 82 -8.82 0.68 -2.28
N LEU A 83 -8.21 -0.51 -2.39
CA LEU A 83 -8.95 -1.74 -2.64
C LEU A 83 -9.90 -2.09 -1.49
N LYS A 84 -9.42 -1.98 -0.25
CA LYS A 84 -10.25 -2.18 0.95
C LYS A 84 -11.40 -1.17 0.98
N HIS A 85 -11.13 0.09 0.66
CA HIS A 85 -12.13 1.15 0.66
C HIS A 85 -13.20 0.93 -0.42
N ILE A 86 -12.82 0.57 -1.65
CA ILE A 86 -13.76 0.22 -2.74
C ILE A 86 -14.66 -0.96 -2.32
N ARG A 87 -14.09 -2.01 -1.72
CA ARG A 87 -14.87 -3.16 -1.23
C ARG A 87 -15.89 -2.74 -0.17
N SER A 88 -15.48 -1.92 0.79
CA SER A 88 -16.36 -1.40 1.84
C SER A 88 -17.52 -0.59 1.25
N LEU A 89 -17.24 0.28 0.27
CA LEU A 89 -18.26 1.07 -0.41
C LEU A 89 -19.27 0.18 -1.17
N LEU A 90 -18.82 -0.84 -1.89
CA LEU A 90 -19.71 -1.75 -2.61
C LEU A 90 -20.55 -2.62 -1.66
N GLN A 91 -19.98 -3.05 -0.53
CA GLN A 91 -20.71 -3.81 0.49
C GLN A 91 -21.79 -2.98 1.17
N ALA A 92 -21.54 -1.69 1.39
CA ALA A 92 -22.51 -0.77 2.00
C ALA A 92 -23.61 -0.31 1.02
N ASN A 93 -23.39 -0.43 -0.30
CA ASN A 93 -24.29 0.07 -1.35
C ASN A 93 -24.47 -1.01 -2.43
N ALA A 94 -25.09 -2.14 -2.07
CA ALA A 94 -25.20 -3.32 -2.93
C ALA A 94 -25.94 -3.02 -4.25
N GLU A 95 -26.88 -2.08 -4.24
CA GLU A 95 -27.64 -1.60 -5.39
C GLU A 95 -26.77 -1.01 -6.51
N LEU A 96 -25.57 -0.48 -6.19
CA LEU A 96 -24.65 0.10 -7.17
C LEU A 96 -23.74 -0.92 -7.85
N THR A 97 -23.76 -2.18 -7.39
CA THR A 97 -22.79 -3.21 -7.81
C THR A 97 -22.80 -3.43 -9.33
N MET A 98 -23.99 -3.58 -9.92
CA MET A 98 -24.12 -3.83 -11.35
C MET A 98 -23.65 -2.64 -12.19
N ASP A 99 -24.01 -1.42 -11.80
CA ASP A 99 -23.57 -0.21 -12.48
C ASP A 99 -22.04 -0.07 -12.44
N CYS A 100 -21.41 -0.37 -11.30
CA CYS A 100 -19.95 -0.40 -11.17
C CYS A 100 -19.32 -1.47 -12.06
N ILE A 101 -19.89 -2.68 -12.15
CA ILE A 101 -19.39 -3.74 -13.04
C ILE A 101 -19.44 -3.30 -14.50
N VAL A 102 -20.57 -2.70 -14.93
CA VAL A 102 -20.73 -2.20 -16.30
C VAL A 102 -19.69 -1.13 -16.62
N GLN A 103 -19.50 -0.15 -15.72
CA GLN A 103 -18.49 0.88 -15.90
C GLN A 103 -17.06 0.31 -15.93
N MET A 104 -16.70 -0.56 -14.98
CA MET A 104 -15.37 -1.18 -14.96
C MET A 104 -15.11 -2.04 -16.20
N ALA A 105 -16.13 -2.74 -16.71
CA ALA A 105 -16.03 -3.51 -17.95
C ALA A 105 -15.68 -2.64 -19.16
N GLN A 106 -16.05 -1.35 -19.18
CA GLN A 106 -15.67 -0.44 -20.27
C GLN A 106 -14.18 -0.12 -20.29
N HIS A 107 -13.48 -0.24 -19.15
CA HIS A 107 -12.06 0.10 -19.01
C HIS A 107 -11.10 -1.08 -19.18
N ILE A 108 -11.61 -2.30 -19.35
CA ILE A 108 -10.79 -3.51 -19.54
C ILE A 108 -10.80 -4.00 -21.00
N THR A 109 -9.70 -4.66 -21.40
CA THR A 109 -9.48 -5.17 -22.75
C THR A 109 -10.36 -6.39 -23.08
N GLY A 110 -10.51 -6.71 -24.37
CA GLY A 110 -11.25 -7.90 -24.83
C GLY A 110 -10.82 -9.21 -24.14
N PRO A 111 -9.52 -9.53 -24.03
CA PRO A 111 -9.04 -10.71 -23.30
C PRO A 111 -9.43 -10.70 -21.81
N GLN A 112 -9.34 -9.55 -21.15
CA GLN A 112 -9.75 -9.42 -19.73
C GLN A 112 -11.27 -9.60 -19.58
N LYS A 113 -12.07 -9.08 -20.52
CA LYS A 113 -13.52 -9.33 -20.55
C LYS A 113 -13.84 -10.82 -20.68
N ALA A 114 -13.14 -11.52 -21.57
CA ALA A 114 -13.32 -12.97 -21.73
C ALA A 114 -12.93 -13.74 -20.46
N GLN A 115 -11.85 -13.34 -19.79
CA GLN A 115 -11.44 -13.93 -18.51
C GLN A 115 -12.50 -13.70 -17.41
N VAL A 116 -13.03 -12.48 -17.30
CA VAL A 116 -14.10 -12.16 -16.34
C VAL A 116 -15.37 -12.96 -16.65
N ALA A 117 -15.78 -13.04 -17.92
CA ALA A 117 -16.95 -13.83 -18.33
C ALA A 117 -16.79 -15.31 -17.97
N HIS A 118 -15.60 -15.88 -18.21
CA HIS A 118 -15.29 -17.26 -17.84
C HIS A 118 -15.29 -17.50 -16.32
N LEU A 119 -14.85 -16.53 -15.53
CA LEU A 119 -14.92 -16.62 -14.07
C LEU A 119 -16.37 -16.60 -13.60
N LEU A 120 -17.20 -15.68 -14.12
CA LEU A 120 -18.62 -15.59 -13.76
C LEU A 120 -19.40 -16.86 -14.13
N SER A 121 -19.13 -17.47 -15.30
CA SER A 121 -19.79 -18.71 -15.71
C SER A 121 -19.44 -19.94 -14.85
N ARG A 122 -18.40 -19.85 -14.01
CA ARG A 122 -18.02 -20.91 -13.05
C ARG A 122 -18.65 -20.74 -11.67
N VAL A 123 -19.15 -19.56 -11.35
CA VAL A 123 -19.73 -19.28 -10.02
C VAL A 123 -21.06 -20.01 -9.83
N ASP A 124 -21.78 -20.32 -10.91
CA ASP A 124 -23.05 -21.09 -10.86
C ASP A 124 -22.87 -22.60 -10.59
N THR A 125 -21.63 -23.11 -10.43
CA THR A 125 -21.36 -24.55 -10.19
C THR A 125 -20.91 -24.89 -8.78
N ASP A 126 -20.62 -23.91 -7.93
CA ASP A 126 -20.21 -24.11 -6.52
C ASP A 126 -21.33 -23.70 -5.55
N ASP A 127 -22.52 -24.28 -5.75
CA ASP A 127 -23.61 -24.26 -4.77
C ASP A 127 -23.54 -25.59 -3.98
N PRO A 128 -22.89 -25.65 -2.79
CA PRO A 128 -23.02 -26.80 -1.93
C PRO A 128 -24.37 -26.71 -1.21
N SER A 129 -25.21 -27.71 -1.44
CA SER A 129 -26.43 -27.98 -0.69
C SER A 129 -26.24 -27.95 0.84
#